data_AF-A0A067GQK1-F1
#
_entry.id   AF-A0A067GQK1-F1
#
_cell.length_a   1.000
_cell.length_b   1.000
_cell.length_c   1.000
_cell.angle_alpha   90.00
_cell.angle_beta   90.00
_cell.angle_gamma   90.00
#
_symmetry.space_group_name_H-M   'P 1'
#
loop_
_entity.id
_entity.type
_entity.pdbx_description
1 polymer ?
#
loop_
_entity_poly.entity_id
_entity_poly.type
_entity_poly.pdbx_seq_one_letter_code
_entity_poly.pdbx_strand_id
1 'polypeptide(L)'
;MSSINSLAIFYLVVLAARIHLSSANNATQQRYVHLHNEAPRNVGIGIGMTWDKTLEDHSHSYALKLKVDCIIEHSIRHYGKNLGWADYDFTVDHIVKMWMCGHYTQVVWRKSVGLGCAKERCNNNH
;
A
#
# COMPACT_ATOMS: atom_id res chain seq x y z
N MET A 1 41.19 -25.12 9.66
CA MET A 1 40.34 -23.92 9.48
C MET A 1 39.51 -24.16 8.23
N SER A 2 38.24 -24.51 8.36
CA SER A 2 37.37 -24.78 7.21
C SER A 2 37.15 -23.49 6.43
N SER A 3 37.56 -23.45 5.16
CA SER A 3 37.29 -22.31 4.28
C SER A 3 35.79 -22.21 4.05
N ILE A 4 35.18 -21.09 4.45
CA ILE A 4 33.75 -20.85 4.25
C ILE A 4 33.53 -20.54 2.77
N ASN A 5 32.67 -21.32 2.11
CA ASN A 5 32.39 -21.16 0.69
C ASN A 5 31.68 -19.81 0.44
N SER A 6 32.31 -18.93 -0.34
CA SER A 6 31.76 -17.62 -0.71
C SER A 6 30.38 -17.71 -1.38
N LEU A 7 30.11 -18.79 -2.15
CA LEU A 7 28.79 -19.02 -2.76
C LEU A 7 27.72 -19.31 -1.70
N ALA A 8 28.08 -20.02 -0.62
CA ALA A 8 27.15 -20.29 0.48
C ALA A 8 26.81 -19.01 1.26
N ILE A 9 27.80 -18.13 1.47
CA ILE A 9 27.57 -16.81 2.09
C ILE A 9 26.64 -15.96 1.21
N PHE A 10 26.90 -15.88 -0.09
CA PHE A 10 26.05 -15.13 -1.02
C PHE A 10 24.60 -15.64 -1.02
N TYR A 11 24.40 -16.96 -1.07
CA TYR A 11 23.07 -17.56 -1.01
C TYR A 11 22.32 -17.21 0.29
N LEU A 12 22.99 -17.29 1.44
CA LEU A 12 22.40 -16.95 2.74
C LEU A 12 22.02 -15.47 2.82
N VAL A 13 22.85 -14.57 2.29
CA VAL A 13 22.57 -13.13 2.24
C VAL A 13 21.33 -12.84 1.38
N VAL A 14 21.22 -13.48 0.20
CA VAL A 14 20.05 -13.33 -0.67
C VAL A 14 18.79 -13.85 0.01
N LEU A 15 18.83 -15.03 0.64
CA LEU A 15 17.68 -15.59 1.34
C LEU A 15 17.22 -14.70 2.49
N ALA A 16 18.15 -14.20 3.30
CA ALA A 16 17.85 -13.28 4.39
C ALA A 16 17.19 -11.99 3.88
N ALA A 17 17.69 -11.41 2.78
CA ALA A 17 17.09 -10.22 2.18
C ALA A 17 15.65 -10.46 1.70
N ARG A 18 15.35 -11.63 1.12
CA ARG A 18 13.98 -12.00 0.70
C ARG A 18 13.02 -12.12 1.89
N ILE A 19 13.47 -12.72 3.00
CA ILE A 19 12.68 -12.86 4.23
C ILE A 19 12.38 -11.49 4.86
N HIS A 20 13.37 -10.60 4.92
CA HIS A 20 13.17 -9.25 5.45
C HIS A 20 12.17 -8.45 4.61
N LEU A 21 12.27 -8.52 3.27
CA LEU A 21 11.35 -7.81 2.37
C LEU A 21 9.91 -8.35 2.46
N SER A 22 9.72 -9.68 2.51
CA SER A 22 8.37 -10.25 2.65
C SER A 22 7.73 -9.87 3.99
N SER A 23 8.49 -9.88 5.08
CA SER A 23 8.04 -9.42 6.40
C SER A 23 7.67 -7.93 6.40
N ALA A 24 8.51 -7.07 5.82
CA ALA A 24 8.27 -5.63 5.73
C ALA A 24 7.04 -5.29 4.86
N ASN A 25 6.87 -5.97 3.72
CA ASN A 25 5.69 -5.84 2.87
C ASN A 25 4.44 -6.26 3.65
N ASN A 26 4.49 -7.41 4.34
CA ASN A 26 3.39 -7.89 5.15
C ASN A 26 2.99 -6.88 6.24
N ALA A 27 3.95 -6.29 6.96
CA ALA A 27 3.69 -5.25 7.95
C ALA A 27 3.03 -4.00 7.35
N THR A 28 3.47 -3.56 6.17
CA THR A 28 2.91 -2.39 5.48
C THR A 28 1.46 -2.64 5.03
N GLN A 29 1.19 -3.81 4.45
CA GLN A 29 -0.15 -4.24 4.02
C GLN A 29 -1.10 -4.32 5.22
N GLN A 30 -0.65 -4.94 6.31
CA GLN A 30 -1.39 -4.98 7.58
C GLN A 30 -1.68 -3.58 8.11
N ARG A 31 -0.74 -2.64 7.99
CA ARG A 31 -0.95 -1.25 8.44
C ARG A 31 -2.05 -0.55 7.66
N TYR A 32 -2.08 -0.70 6.33
CA TYR A 32 -3.18 -0.17 5.51
C TYR A 32 -4.53 -0.75 5.93
N VAL A 33 -4.63 -2.08 6.06
CA VAL A 33 -5.86 -2.78 6.44
C VAL A 33 -6.33 -2.33 7.83
N HIS A 34 -5.41 -2.28 8.79
CA HIS A 34 -5.70 -1.86 10.16
C HIS A 34 -6.35 -0.49 10.19
N LEU A 35 -5.71 0.52 9.59
CA LEU A 35 -6.20 1.91 9.60
C LEU A 35 -7.51 2.07 8.81
N HIS A 36 -7.66 1.40 7.66
CA HIS A 36 -8.92 1.46 6.90
C HIS A 36 -10.08 0.81 7.65
N ASN A 37 -9.82 -0.24 8.44
CA ASN A 37 -10.86 -0.90 9.23
C ASN A 37 -11.18 -0.17 10.54
N GLU A 38 -10.37 0.77 11.01
CA GLU A 38 -10.69 1.57 12.22
C GLU A 38 -11.95 2.42 12.02
N ALA A 39 -12.02 3.19 10.94
CA ALA A 39 -13.14 4.10 10.69
C ALA A 39 -14.51 3.39 10.59
N PRO A 40 -14.69 2.33 9.77
CA PRO A 40 -15.95 1.58 9.70
C PRO A 40 -16.36 0.95 11.04
N ARG A 41 -15.40 0.51 11.86
CA ARG A 41 -15.67 -0.03 13.20
C ARG A 41 -16.19 1.06 14.14
N ASN A 42 -15.56 2.23 14.13
CA ASN A 42 -15.93 3.34 15.01
C ASN A 42 -17.32 3.92 14.73
N VAL A 43 -17.85 3.73 13.51
CA VAL A 43 -19.20 4.19 13.14
C VAL A 43 -20.23 3.05 13.03
N GLY A 44 -19.91 1.87 13.57
CA GLY A 44 -20.87 0.76 13.67
C GLY A 44 -21.22 0.06 12.35
N ILE A 45 -20.44 0.29 11.28
CA ILE A 45 -20.61 -0.41 10.00
C ILE A 45 -20.01 -1.83 10.07
N GLY A 46 -18.93 -2.01 10.84
CA GLY A 46 -18.41 -3.34 11.20
C GLY A 46 -17.78 -4.13 10.05
N ILE A 47 -17.08 -3.46 9.13
CA ILE A 47 -16.43 -4.12 7.99
C ILE A 47 -15.00 -4.49 8.34
N GLY A 48 -14.65 -5.75 8.07
CA GLY A 48 -13.29 -6.25 8.10
C GLY A 48 -12.77 -6.46 6.69
N MET A 49 -12.29 -5.39 6.04
CA MET A 49 -11.59 -5.54 4.76
C MET A 49 -10.33 -6.38 4.98
N THR A 50 -10.04 -7.27 4.04
CA THR A 50 -8.78 -8.03 3.99
C THR A 50 -7.89 -7.53 2.87
N TRP A 51 -6.57 -7.75 2.99
CA TRP A 51 -5.67 -7.42 1.89
C TRP A 51 -5.97 -8.28 0.67
N ASP A 52 -6.09 -7.65 -0.49
CA ASP A 52 -6.33 -8.29 -1.77
C ASP A 52 -5.17 -7.99 -2.72
N LYS A 53 -4.46 -9.05 -3.12
CA LYS A 53 -3.27 -8.93 -3.97
C LYS A 53 -3.59 -8.42 -5.37
N THR A 54 -4.76 -8.76 -5.92
CA THR A 54 -5.20 -8.26 -7.23
C THR A 54 -5.47 -6.76 -7.17
N LEU A 55 -6.05 -6.26 -6.08
CA LEU A 55 -6.25 -4.82 -5.87
C LEU A 55 -4.93 -4.08 -5.63
N GLU A 56 -3.96 -4.69 -4.95
CA GLU A 56 -2.60 -4.14 -4.81
C GLU A 56 -1.92 -3.99 -6.17
N ASP A 57 -1.93 -5.05 -6.99
CA ASP A 57 -1.31 -5.04 -8.31
C ASP A 57 -1.97 -4.02 -9.25
N HIS A 58 -3.29 -3.86 -9.14
CA HIS A 58 -4.03 -2.80 -9.83
C HIS A 58 -3.61 -1.40 -9.37
N SER A 59 -3.52 -1.20 -8.06
CA SER A 59 -3.13 0.07 -7.44
C SER A 59 -1.70 0.45 -7.81
N HIS A 60 -0.78 -0.51 -7.79
CA HIS A 60 0.62 -0.33 -8.17
C HIS A 60 0.75 0.02 -9.65
N SER A 61 0.07 -0.73 -10.53
CA SER A 61 0.05 -0.42 -11.97
C SER A 61 -0.49 0.99 -12.25
N TYR A 62 -1.49 1.44 -11.48
CA TYR A 62 -2.02 2.79 -11.60
C TYR A 62 -1.07 3.86 -11.05
N ALA A 63 -0.43 3.61 -9.91
CA ALA A 63 0.57 4.50 -9.34
C ALA A 63 1.77 4.70 -10.30
N LEU A 64 2.22 3.63 -10.96
CA LEU A 64 3.25 3.70 -12.00
C LEU A 64 2.84 4.56 -13.20
N LYS A 65 1.55 4.53 -13.59
CA LYS A 65 1.03 5.43 -14.63
C LYS A 65 1.09 6.89 -14.17
N LEU A 66 0.64 7.19 -12.95
CA LEU A 66 0.61 8.55 -12.42
C LEU A 66 2.01 9.12 -12.16
N LYS A 67 2.98 8.27 -11.81
CA LYS A 67 4.38 8.63 -11.52
C LYS A 67 5.08 9.42 -12.64
N VAL A 68 4.64 9.24 -13.89
CA VAL A 68 5.28 9.89 -15.05
C VAL A 68 5.10 11.40 -14.99
N ASP A 69 3.85 11.87 -14.86
CA ASP A 69 3.50 13.29 -14.92
C ASP A 69 3.12 13.86 -13.53
N CYS A 70 2.92 13.00 -12.53
CA CYS A 70 2.52 13.35 -11.17
C CYS A 70 1.18 14.09 -11.05
N ILE A 71 0.32 13.94 -12.06
CA ILE A 71 -1.01 14.52 -12.09
C ILE A 71 -1.99 13.49 -11.52
N ILE A 72 -2.58 13.79 -10.35
CA ILE A 72 -3.54 12.90 -9.69
C ILE A 72 -4.92 13.04 -10.35
N GLU A 73 -5.17 12.17 -11.32
CA GLU A 73 -6.47 12.11 -11.99
C GLU A 73 -7.26 10.87 -11.60
N HIS A 74 -8.57 11.06 -11.41
CA HIS A 74 -9.50 9.95 -11.27
C HIS A 74 -9.82 9.38 -12.66
N SER A 75 -9.28 8.20 -12.99
CA SER A 75 -9.85 7.38 -14.07
C SER A 75 -11.14 6.69 -13.63
N ILE A 76 -12.14 6.64 -14.51
CA ILE A 76 -13.33 5.79 -14.35
C ILE A 76 -12.86 4.33 -14.43
N ARG A 77 -13.03 3.58 -13.34
CA ARG A 77 -12.64 2.17 -13.25
C ARG A 77 -13.64 1.39 -12.41
N HIS A 78 -13.58 0.06 -12.51
CA HIS A 78 -14.47 -0.88 -11.83
C HIS A 78 -14.36 -0.88 -10.30
N TYR A 79 -13.25 -0.39 -9.73
CA TYR A 79 -13.02 -0.36 -8.29
C TYR A 79 -13.16 1.06 -7.72
N GLY A 80 -13.74 1.15 -6.53
CA GLY A 80 -13.68 2.35 -5.71
C GLY A 80 -12.23 2.68 -5.33
N LYS A 81 -11.88 3.96 -5.23
CA LYS A 81 -10.48 4.39 -5.10
C LYS A 81 -10.34 5.70 -4.33
N ASN A 82 -9.31 5.75 -3.48
CA ASN A 82 -8.76 6.98 -2.96
C ASN A 82 -7.38 7.22 -3.58
N LEU A 83 -7.09 8.47 -3.90
CA LEU A 83 -5.78 8.90 -4.37
C LEU A 83 -5.21 9.94 -3.41
N GLY A 84 -3.89 9.98 -3.32
CA GLY A 84 -3.19 10.95 -2.53
C GLY A 84 -1.83 11.24 -3.13
N TRP A 85 -1.36 12.46 -2.92
CA TRP A 85 -0.06 12.93 -3.35
C TRP A 85 0.47 13.92 -2.31
N ALA A 86 1.78 13.92 -2.14
CA ALA A 86 2.49 14.92 -1.38
C ALA A 86 3.85 15.14 -2.04
N ASP A 87 4.44 16.30 -1.78
CA ASP A 87 5.78 16.70 -2.22
C ASP A 87 6.90 16.19 -1.28
N TYR A 88 6.56 15.32 -0.34
CA TYR A 88 7.45 14.66 0.61
C TYR A 88 7.13 13.18 0.74
N ASP A 89 8.10 12.40 1.25
CA ASP A 89 7.87 11.00 1.56
C ASP A 89 6.94 10.85 2.78
N PHE A 90 5.73 10.39 2.54
CA PHE A 90 4.71 10.22 3.58
C PHE A 90 4.57 8.76 4.03
N THR A 91 4.12 8.60 5.28
CA THR A 91 3.81 7.31 5.87
C THR A 91 2.38 6.85 5.53
N VAL A 92 2.12 5.56 5.70
CA VAL A 92 0.77 4.97 5.55
C VAL A 92 -0.23 5.68 6.48
N ASP A 93 0.16 5.94 7.73
CA ASP A 93 -0.65 6.68 8.69
C ASP A 93 -1.08 8.05 8.19
N HIS A 94 -0.14 8.80 7.61
CA HIS A 94 -0.42 10.14 7.12
C HIS A 94 -1.50 10.11 6.04
N ILE A 95 -1.31 9.30 5.00
CA ILE A 95 -2.20 9.30 3.84
C ILE A 95 -3.60 8.79 4.18
N VAL A 96 -3.70 7.73 5.00
CA VAL A 96 -5.00 7.19 5.40
C VAL A 96 -5.75 8.18 6.28
N LYS A 97 -5.06 8.88 7.20
CA LYS A 97 -5.68 9.96 8.00
C LYS A 97 -6.13 11.12 7.14
N MET A 98 -5.37 11.51 6.13
CA MET A 98 -5.79 12.55 5.18
C MET A 98 -7.08 12.16 4.45
N TRP A 99 -7.22 10.90 4.05
CA TRP A 99 -8.46 10.40 3.44
C TRP A 99 -9.67 10.45 4.39
N MET A 100 -9.49 10.49 5.71
CA MET A 100 -10.61 10.59 6.66
C MET A 100 -11.35 11.92 6.59
N CYS A 101 -10.72 12.99 6.07
CA CYS A 101 -11.32 14.32 6.03
C CYS A 101 -12.00 14.65 4.68
N GLY A 102 -11.50 14.09 3.56
CA GLY A 102 -11.96 14.44 2.21
C GLY A 102 -12.39 13.25 1.33
N HIS A 103 -12.00 12.02 1.69
CA HIS A 103 -12.28 10.81 0.92
C HIS A 103 -12.92 9.72 1.79
N TYR A 104 -13.58 10.14 2.86
CA TYR A 104 -14.06 9.29 3.96
C TYR A 104 -15.05 8.24 3.49
N THR A 105 -15.98 8.62 2.61
CA THR A 105 -17.06 7.75 2.12
C THR A 105 -16.53 6.49 1.46
N GLN A 106 -15.41 6.58 0.74
CA GLN A 106 -14.77 5.42 0.13
C GLN A 106 -14.07 4.53 1.17
N VAL A 107 -13.51 5.11 2.24
CA VAL A 107 -12.89 4.32 3.33
C VAL A 107 -13.95 3.53 4.09
N VAL A 108 -15.12 4.12 4.35
CA VAL A 108 -16.21 3.45 5.06
C VAL A 108 -17.24 2.76 4.15
N TRP A 109 -16.91 2.58 2.87
CA TRP A 109 -17.86 2.11 1.89
C TRP A 109 -18.35 0.68 2.19
N ARG A 110 -19.66 0.52 2.41
CA ARG A 110 -20.17 -0.70 3.04
C ARG A 110 -19.90 -1.99 2.27
N LYS A 111 -19.81 -1.88 0.94
CA LYS A 111 -19.66 -3.01 0.04
C LYS A 111 -18.20 -3.37 -0.25
N SER A 112 -17.24 -2.63 0.29
CA SER A 112 -15.82 -2.94 0.14
C SER A 112 -15.43 -4.05 1.10
N VAL A 113 -14.94 -5.17 0.56
CA VAL A 113 -14.47 -6.33 1.35
C VAL A 113 -12.99 -6.63 1.15
N GLY A 114 -12.40 -6.14 0.05
CA GLY A 114 -10.98 -6.22 -0.25
C GLY A 114 -10.35 -4.83 -0.27
N LEU A 115 -9.10 -4.75 0.16
CA LEU A 115 -8.27 -3.55 0.11
C LEU A 115 -6.94 -3.88 -0.54
N GLY A 116 -6.50 -3.05 -1.49
CA GLY A 116 -5.14 -3.06 -2.00
C GLY A 116 -4.69 -1.63 -2.22
N CYS A 117 -3.44 -1.34 -1.83
CA CYS A 117 -2.87 0.01 -1.90
C CYS A 117 -1.44 -0.07 -2.44
N ALA A 118 -0.98 1.00 -3.09
CA ALA A 118 0.40 1.13 -3.53
C ALA A 118 0.86 2.59 -3.39
N LYS A 119 2.17 2.77 -3.21
CA LYS A 119 2.83 4.08 -3.16
C LYS A 119 4.00 4.05 -4.13
N GLU A 120 4.08 5.05 -5.00
CA GLU A 120 5.19 5.24 -5.93
C GLU A 120 5.76 6.64 -5.78
N ARG A 121 7.09 6.76 -5.90
CA ARG A 121 7.78 8.05 -5.97
C ARG A 121 7.67 8.61 -7.37
N CYS A 122 7.42 9.90 -7.48
CA CYS A 122 7.24 10.62 -8.71
C CYS A 122 8.57 10.82 -9.47
N ASN A 123 8.54 10.88 -10.81
CA ASN A 123 9.75 10.97 -11.63
C ASN A 123 10.47 12.34 -11.52
N ASN A 124 9.76 13.39 -11.10
CA ASN A 124 10.31 14.72 -10.89
C ASN A 124 11.02 14.88 -9.53
N ASN A 125 11.44 13.78 -8.91
CA ASN A 125 12.08 13.71 -7.58
C ASN A 125 11.21 14.13 -6.39
N HIS A 126 9.91 14.33 -6.58
CA HIS A 126 8.94 14.46 -5.48
C HIS A 126 8.37 13.10 -5.06
#